data_AF-A0A3E2VID8-F1
#
_entry.id   AF-A0A3E2VID8-F1
#
_cell.length_a   1.000
_cell.length_b   1.000
_cell.length_c   1.000
_cell.angle_alpha   90.00
_cell.angle_beta   90.00
_cell.angle_gamma   90.00
#
_symmetry.space_group_name_H-M   'P 1'
#
loop_
_entity.id
_entity.type
_entity.pdbx_description
1 polymer ?
#
loop_
_entity_poly.entity_id
_entity_poly.type
_entity_poly.pdbx_seq_one_letter_code
_entity_poly.pdbx_strand_id
1 'polypeptide(L)'
;MKKNRDSNIELLRIIAALFVLSYHTVNATVDINALELPSRFVMTGLFFGMGRISVNIFVIISAWFLCEQNFKFERITNTWLSTIFYTVPIAISFVCFCKADLVYLITNMFPVFFQPLWFITAYIFLLFLTPLLNLILSKYEKRKCRNMIIFLSALFVLPMTFLPRVRGGILF
;
A
#
# COMPACT_ATOMS: atom_id res chain seq x y z
N MET A 1 -23.43 15.92 -17.71
CA MET A 1 -23.91 14.78 -16.89
C MET A 1 -23.20 14.80 -15.55
N LYS A 2 -23.93 14.85 -14.42
CA LYS A 2 -23.33 14.68 -13.08
C LYS A 2 -22.74 13.27 -13.00
N LYS A 3 -21.44 13.16 -12.77
CA LYS A 3 -20.78 11.90 -12.46
C LYS A 3 -21.44 11.33 -11.21
N ASN A 4 -22.07 10.16 -11.32
CA ASN A 4 -22.68 9.50 -10.17
C ASN A 4 -21.56 9.10 -9.20
N ARG A 5 -21.72 9.38 -7.91
CA ARG A 5 -20.70 9.08 -6.89
C ARG A 5 -20.94 7.68 -6.34
N ASP A 6 -19.89 6.88 -6.25
CA ASP A 6 -19.95 5.54 -5.68
C ASP A 6 -19.76 5.60 -4.16
N SER A 7 -20.79 6.03 -3.42
CA SER A 7 -20.71 6.24 -1.96
C SER A 7 -20.24 5.01 -1.18
N ASN A 8 -20.58 3.80 -1.64
CA ASN A 8 -20.11 2.55 -1.03
C ASN A 8 -18.59 2.38 -1.13
N ILE A 9 -18.00 2.78 -2.25
CA ILE A 9 -16.55 2.71 -2.47
C ILE A 9 -15.84 3.82 -1.69
N GLU A 10 -16.45 5.00 -1.59
CA GLU A 10 -15.94 6.09 -0.74
C GLU A 10 -15.92 5.69 0.74
N LEU A 11 -17.00 5.08 1.24
CA LEU A 11 -17.05 4.53 2.59
C LEU A 11 -15.98 3.45 2.80
N LEU A 12 -15.82 2.55 1.83
CA LEU A 12 -14.78 1.50 1.91
C LEU A 12 -13.36 2.09 2.00
N ARG A 13 -13.08 3.18 1.28
CA ARG A 13 -11.79 3.88 1.39
C ARG A 13 -11.58 4.51 2.76
N ILE A 14 -12.63 5.07 3.37
CA ILE A 14 -12.57 5.63 4.72
C ILE A 14 -12.26 4.50 5.72
N ILE A 15 -12.96 3.37 5.64
CA ILE A 15 -12.69 2.20 6.49
C ILE A 15 -11.25 1.70 6.30
N ALA A 16 -10.78 1.60 5.06
CA ALA A 16 -9.39 1.21 4.78
C ALA A 16 -8.38 2.21 5.35
N ALA A 17 -8.64 3.52 5.28
CA ALA A 17 -7.79 4.53 5.88
C ALA A 17 -7.73 4.40 7.43
N LEU A 18 -8.86 4.08 8.07
CA LEU A 18 -8.90 3.81 9.51
C LEU A 18 -8.06 2.57 9.86
N PHE A 19 -8.11 1.50 9.06
CA PHE A 19 -7.26 0.32 9.26
C PHE A 19 -5.77 0.63 9.15
N VAL A 20 -5.36 1.48 8.19
CA VAL A 20 -3.97 1.97 8.10
C VAL A 20 -3.58 2.72 9.37
N LEU A 21 -4.44 3.62 9.85
CA LEU A 21 -4.19 4.39 11.06
C LEU A 21 -4.07 3.50 12.30
N SER A 22 -4.97 2.53 12.47
CA SER A 22 -4.93 1.58 13.58
C SER A 22 -3.65 0.74 13.56
N TYR A 23 -3.25 0.24 12.38
CA TYR A 23 -2.00 -0.49 12.22
C TYR A 23 -0.78 0.36 12.62
N HIS A 24 -0.62 1.56 12.07
CA HIS A 24 0.54 2.41 12.37
C HIS A 24 0.56 2.87 13.82
N THR A 25 -0.61 3.15 14.41
CA THR A 25 -0.70 3.51 15.84
C THR A 25 -0.20 2.38 16.70
N VAL A 26 -0.70 1.16 16.51
CA VAL A 26 -0.28 -0.01 17.30
C VAL A 26 1.20 -0.32 17.07
N ASN A 27 1.68 -0.27 15.83
CA ASN A 27 3.08 -0.52 15.50
C ASN A 27 4.04 0.52 16.13
N ALA A 28 3.58 1.74 16.39
CA ALA A 28 4.38 2.79 17.01
C ALA A 28 4.33 2.79 18.55
N THR A 29 3.25 2.30 19.16
CA THR A 29 3.02 2.44 20.61
C THR A 29 3.10 1.13 21.40
N VAL A 30 2.96 -0.02 20.75
CA VAL A 30 2.90 -1.33 21.41
C VAL A 30 4.10 -2.18 21.00
N ASP A 31 4.92 -2.58 21.98
CA ASP A 31 5.89 -3.65 21.77
C ASP A 31 5.19 -5.01 21.81
N ILE A 32 4.81 -5.49 20.63
CA ILE A 32 4.08 -6.75 20.45
C ILE A 32 4.91 -7.96 20.90
N ASN A 33 6.25 -7.85 20.95
CA ASN A 33 7.10 -8.94 21.41
C ASN A 33 7.10 -9.09 22.93
N ALA A 34 6.76 -8.02 23.66
CA ALA A 34 6.63 -8.03 25.10
C ALA A 34 5.26 -8.56 25.58
N LEU A 35 4.29 -8.77 24.67
CA LEU A 35 2.97 -9.30 25.01
C LEU A 35 2.97 -10.82 25.19
N GLU A 36 2.18 -11.30 26.13
CA GLU A 36 1.87 -12.73 26.30
C GLU A 36 1.17 -13.33 25.07
N LEU A 37 1.25 -14.65 24.92
CA LEU A 37 0.81 -15.34 23.69
C LEU A 37 -0.62 -14.99 23.24
N PRO A 38 -1.66 -14.98 24.12
CA PRO A 38 -3.03 -14.71 23.70
C PRO A 38 -3.21 -13.26 23.22
N SER A 39 -2.68 -12.29 23.97
CA SER A 39 -2.78 -10.87 23.60
C SER A 39 -1.94 -10.56 22.37
N ARG A 40 -0.74 -11.15 22.25
CA ARG A 40 0.09 -11.06 21.05
C ARG A 40 -0.59 -11.61 19.81
N PHE A 41 -1.26 -12.77 19.93
CA PHE A 41 -2.00 -13.38 18.81
C PHE A 41 -3.14 -12.46 18.35
N VAL A 42 -3.95 -11.94 19.28
CA VAL A 42 -5.04 -11.02 18.97
C VAL A 42 -4.52 -9.72 18.35
N MET A 43 -3.50 -9.09 18.94
CA MET A 43 -2.93 -7.84 18.44
C MET A 43 -2.34 -8.00 17.04
N THR A 44 -1.58 -9.07 16.81
CA THR A 44 -1.00 -9.36 15.50
C THR A 44 -2.08 -9.72 14.48
N GLY A 45 -3.00 -10.62 14.82
CA GLY A 45 -4.06 -11.06 13.91
C GLY A 45 -4.99 -9.92 13.50
N LEU A 46 -5.38 -9.07 14.44
CA LEU A 46 -6.29 -7.95 14.18
C LEU A 46 -5.57 -6.77 13.53
N PHE A 47 -4.63 -6.12 14.21
CA PHE A 47 -4.11 -4.83 13.76
C PHE A 47 -3.11 -4.94 12.61
N PHE A 48 -2.23 -5.95 12.62
CA PHE A 48 -1.33 -6.20 11.49
C PHE A 48 -2.10 -6.80 10.31
N GLY A 49 -3.14 -7.59 10.58
CA GLY A 49 -4.10 -8.04 9.58
C GLY A 49 -4.81 -6.87 8.90
N MET A 50 -5.36 -5.93 9.68
CA MET A 50 -6.03 -4.72 9.19
C MET A 50 -5.13 -3.89 8.27
N GLY A 51 -3.86 -3.68 8.64
CA GLY A 51 -2.89 -2.97 7.79
C GLY A 51 -2.65 -3.66 6.44
N ARG A 52 -2.65 -4.99 6.39
CA ARG A 52 -2.52 -5.74 5.13
C ARG A 52 -3.80 -5.71 4.31
N ILE A 53 -4.95 -5.82 4.97
CA ILE A 53 -6.26 -5.76 4.31
C ILE A 53 -6.45 -4.40 3.65
N SER A 54 -6.12 -3.31 4.32
CA SER A 54 -6.27 -1.95 3.80
C SER A 54 -5.44 -1.69 2.54
N VAL A 55 -4.19 -2.14 2.52
CA VAL A 55 -3.31 -2.07 1.32
C VAL A 55 -3.98 -2.76 0.14
N ASN A 56 -4.48 -3.99 0.34
CA ASN A 56 -5.16 -4.74 -0.73
C ASN A 56 -6.43 -4.02 -1.22
N ILE A 57 -7.22 -3.46 -0.29
CA ILE A 57 -8.41 -2.68 -0.64
C ILE A 57 -8.04 -1.49 -1.53
N PHE A 58 -7.02 -0.70 -1.16
CA PHE A 58 -6.59 0.44 -1.96
C PHE A 58 -6.12 0.04 -3.36
N VAL A 59 -5.35 -1.06 -3.47
CA VAL A 59 -4.89 -1.59 -4.77
C VAL A 59 -6.07 -2.07 -5.62
N ILE A 60 -6.99 -2.85 -5.06
CA ILE A 60 -8.17 -3.37 -5.78
C ILE A 60 -9.05 -2.24 -6.28
N ILE A 61 -9.37 -1.27 -5.42
CA ILE A 61 -10.17 -0.10 -5.81
C ILE A 61 -9.47 0.68 -6.93
N SER A 62 -8.15 0.84 -6.83
CA SER A 62 -7.38 1.54 -7.87
C SER A 62 -7.41 0.78 -9.19
N ALA A 63 -7.17 -0.53 -9.17
CA ALA A 63 -7.26 -1.39 -10.35
C ALA A 63 -8.65 -1.34 -11.00
N TRP A 64 -9.72 -1.36 -10.18
CA TRP A 64 -11.11 -1.26 -10.65
C TRP A 64 -11.37 0.02 -11.46
N PHE A 65 -10.87 1.16 -11.00
CA PHE A 65 -11.06 2.43 -11.73
C PHE A 65 -10.05 2.65 -12.85
N LEU A 66 -8.91 1.94 -12.86
CA LEU A 66 -7.83 2.14 -13.83
C LEU A 66 -7.88 1.16 -15.01
N CYS A 67 -8.52 0.00 -14.87
CA CYS A 67 -8.48 -1.08 -15.85
C CYS A 67 -9.05 -0.72 -17.23
N GLU A 68 -10.02 0.20 -17.28
CA GLU A 68 -10.65 0.68 -18.52
C GLU A 68 -10.20 2.09 -18.92
N GLN A 69 -9.31 2.70 -18.15
CA GLN A 69 -8.88 4.07 -18.36
C GLN A 69 -7.57 4.13 -19.13
N ASN A 70 -7.47 5.10 -20.05
CA ASN A 70 -6.20 5.42 -20.69
C ASN A 70 -5.16 5.87 -19.66
N PHE A 71 -3.91 5.51 -19.91
CA PHE A 71 -2.78 5.96 -19.09
C PHE A 71 -2.63 7.48 -19.20
N LYS A 72 -2.41 8.12 -18.05
CA LYS A 72 -2.16 9.56 -17.95
C LYS A 72 -1.01 9.77 -16.97
N PHE A 73 0.10 10.33 -17.47
CA PHE A 73 1.27 10.64 -16.64
C PHE A 73 0.94 11.60 -15.49
N GLU A 74 -0.05 12.48 -15.71
CA GLU A 74 -0.60 13.38 -14.71
C GLU A 74 -1.01 12.68 -13.40
N ARG A 75 -1.49 11.43 -13.47
CA ARG A 75 -1.84 10.66 -12.27
C ARG A 75 -0.64 10.43 -11.37
N ILE A 76 0.52 10.14 -11.97
CA ILE A 76 1.77 9.88 -11.26
C ILE A 76 2.29 11.17 -10.64
N THR A 77 2.33 12.26 -11.42
CA THR A 77 2.79 13.56 -10.92
C THR A 77 1.88 14.06 -9.81
N ASN A 78 0.55 13.93 -9.94
CA ASN A 78 -0.39 14.34 -8.91
C ASN A 78 -0.21 13.52 -7.63
N THR A 79 -0.02 12.19 -7.72
CA THR A 79 0.27 11.35 -6.55
C THR A 79 1.59 11.76 -5.88
N TRP A 80 2.64 12.00 -6.66
CA TRP A 80 3.94 12.43 -6.12
C TRP A 80 3.82 13.80 -5.43
N LEU A 81 3.31 14.82 -6.13
CA LEU A 81 3.16 16.17 -5.60
C LEU A 81 2.29 16.19 -4.34
N SER A 82 1.18 15.44 -4.34
CA SER A 82 0.33 15.32 -3.15
C SER A 82 1.08 14.68 -1.97
N THR A 83 1.96 13.72 -2.24
CA THR A 83 2.77 13.10 -1.18
C THR A 83 3.78 14.09 -0.60
N ILE A 84 4.55 14.75 -1.47
CA ILE A 84 5.55 15.76 -1.07
C ILE A 84 4.90 16.91 -0.28
N PHE A 85 3.70 17.32 -0.69
CA PHE A 85 2.95 18.37 -0.01
C PHE A 85 2.77 18.09 1.49
N TYR A 86 2.64 16.83 1.88
CA TYR A 86 2.57 16.45 3.30
C TYR A 86 3.94 16.12 3.89
N THR A 87 4.78 15.34 3.18
CA THR A 87 6.04 14.85 3.78
C THR A 87 7.05 15.96 4.02
N VAL A 88 7.14 16.96 3.15
CA VAL A 88 8.16 18.01 3.26
C VAL A 88 7.90 18.98 4.40
N PRO A 89 6.70 19.58 4.56
CA PRO A 89 6.42 20.45 5.71
C PRO A 89 6.55 19.73 7.06
N ILE A 90 6.12 18.46 7.12
CA ILE A 90 6.31 17.62 8.31
C ILE A 90 7.81 17.44 8.58
N ALA A 91 8.59 17.07 7.56
CA ALA A 91 10.02 16.86 7.74
C ALA A 91 10.77 18.13 8.17
N ILE A 92 10.43 19.28 7.59
CA ILE A 92 10.98 20.59 8.02
C ILE A 92 10.65 20.85 9.49
N SER A 93 9.40 20.60 9.90
CA SER A 93 8.98 20.78 11.29
C SER A 93 9.79 19.90 12.26
N PHE A 94 10.07 18.66 11.87
CA PHE A 94 10.91 17.76 12.67
C PHE A 94 12.38 18.20 12.73
N VAL A 95 12.93 18.80 11.68
CA VAL A 95 14.29 19.36 11.70
C VAL A 95 14.36 20.62 12.57
N CYS A 96 13.33 21.47 12.52
CA CYS A 96 13.31 22.73 13.27
C CYS A 96 13.00 22.54 14.77
N PHE A 97 12.08 21.64 15.10
CA PHE A 97 11.53 21.50 16.45
C PHE A 97 11.88 20.17 17.14
N CYS A 98 12.43 19.20 16.41
CA CYS A 98 12.88 17.92 16.95
C CYS A 98 14.35 17.69 16.59
N LYS A 99 14.92 16.56 17.03
CA LYS A 99 16.32 16.18 16.76
C LYS A 99 16.46 15.41 15.43
N ALA A 100 15.78 15.85 14.37
CA ALA A 100 15.93 15.24 13.04
C ALA A 100 17.08 15.92 12.26
N ASP A 101 17.76 15.17 11.40
CA ASP A 101 18.89 15.65 10.61
C ASP A 101 18.49 16.03 9.18
N LEU A 102 19.44 16.58 8.42
CA LEU A 102 19.22 16.92 7.01
C LEU A 102 19.00 15.67 6.14
N VAL A 103 19.52 14.52 6.55
CA VAL A 103 19.29 13.24 5.85
C VAL A 103 17.82 12.87 5.91
N TYR A 104 17.17 13.04 7.06
CA TYR A 104 15.73 12.84 7.22
C TYR A 104 14.92 13.75 6.28
N LEU A 105 15.31 15.02 6.16
CA LEU A 105 14.66 15.95 5.23
C LEU A 105 14.78 15.51 3.78
N ILE A 106 16.00 15.21 3.31
CA ILE A 106 16.27 14.76 1.93
C ILE A 106 15.49 13.47 1.62
N THR A 107 15.47 12.53 2.56
CA THR A 107 14.73 11.26 2.44
C THR A 107 13.24 11.51 2.22
N ASN A 108 12.64 12.45 2.96
CA ASN A 108 11.22 12.79 2.87
C ASN A 108 10.86 13.72 1.71
N MET A 109 11.83 14.43 1.12
CA MET A 109 11.66 15.18 -0.14
C MET A 109 11.59 14.25 -1.36
N PHE A 110 12.20 13.08 -1.27
CA PHE A 110 12.25 12.08 -2.34
C PHE A 110 11.63 10.75 -1.90
N PRO A 111 10.35 10.74 -1.49
CA PRO A 111 9.73 9.61 -0.80
C PRO A 111 9.57 8.36 -1.68
N VAL A 112 9.64 8.53 -3.01
CA VAL A 112 9.58 7.43 -3.99
C VAL A 112 10.92 6.71 -4.12
N PHE A 113 12.03 7.43 -3.99
CA PHE A 113 13.36 6.86 -4.20
C PHE A 113 13.93 6.25 -2.92
N PHE A 114 13.77 6.95 -1.79
CA PHE A 114 14.28 6.48 -0.50
C PHE A 114 13.26 5.67 0.32
N GLN A 115 12.04 5.51 -0.21
CA GLN A 115 10.99 4.65 0.34
C GLN A 115 10.62 4.85 1.83
N PRO A 116 10.63 6.07 2.42
CA PRO A 116 10.06 6.26 3.77
C PRO A 116 8.57 5.90 3.83
N LEU A 117 7.89 5.93 2.68
CA LEU A 117 6.51 5.50 2.49
C LEU A 117 6.45 4.42 1.40
N TRP A 118 6.75 3.17 1.79
CA TRP A 118 6.87 2.04 0.87
C TRP A 118 5.65 1.89 -0.07
N PHE A 119 4.44 2.12 0.44
CA PHE A 119 3.20 1.97 -0.32
C PHE A 119 3.11 2.99 -1.48
N ILE A 120 3.51 4.24 -1.27
CA ILE A 120 3.49 5.26 -2.33
C ILE A 120 4.42 4.86 -3.48
N THR A 121 5.60 4.34 -3.14
CA THR A 121 6.55 3.84 -4.13
C THR A 121 5.94 2.71 -4.96
N ALA A 122 5.42 1.67 -4.29
CA ALA A 122 4.77 0.55 -4.95
C ALA A 122 3.56 0.98 -5.81
N TYR A 123 2.77 1.94 -5.32
CA TYR A 123 1.62 2.46 -6.03
C TYR A 123 2.00 3.24 -7.29
N ILE A 124 3.05 4.06 -7.26
CA ILE A 124 3.57 4.75 -8.45
C ILE A 124 4.05 3.72 -9.49
N PHE A 125 4.75 2.66 -9.07
CA PHE A 125 5.11 1.57 -9.98
C PHE A 125 3.89 0.89 -10.59
N LEU A 126 2.82 0.66 -9.80
CA LEU A 126 1.56 0.14 -10.33
C LEU A 126 0.92 1.07 -11.38
N LEU A 127 0.97 2.38 -11.18
CA LEU A 127 0.49 3.36 -12.17
C LEU A 127 1.28 3.29 -13.48
N PHE A 128 2.61 3.13 -13.42
CA PHE A 128 3.45 2.90 -14.60
C PHE A 128 3.14 1.56 -15.29
N LEU A 129 2.81 0.51 -14.54
CA LEU A 129 2.47 -0.82 -15.08
C LEU A 129 1.05 -0.90 -15.63
N THR A 130 0.16 0.01 -15.23
CA THR A 130 -1.26 0.04 -15.66
C THR A 130 -1.45 -0.10 -17.18
N PRO A 131 -0.76 0.65 -18.08
CA PRO A 131 -0.94 0.48 -19.53
C PRO A 131 -0.59 -0.94 -20.01
N LEU A 132 0.47 -1.54 -19.46
CA LEU A 132 0.86 -2.91 -19.80
C LEU A 132 -0.20 -3.92 -19.32
N LEU A 133 -0.69 -3.76 -18.09
CA LEU A 133 -1.75 -4.61 -17.53
C LEU A 133 -3.04 -4.51 -18.36
N ASN A 134 -3.44 -3.29 -18.75
CA ASN A 134 -4.64 -3.08 -19.58
C ASN A 134 -4.47 -3.66 -20.99
N LEU A 135 -3.26 -3.63 -21.56
CA LEU A 135 -2.95 -4.29 -22.83
C LEU A 135 -3.08 -5.81 -22.74
N ILE A 136 -2.62 -6.42 -21.64
CA ILE A 136 -2.78 -7.86 -21.39
C ILE A 136 -4.26 -8.20 -21.26
N LEU A 137 -5.02 -7.41 -20.49
CA LEU A 137 -6.45 -7.64 -20.29
C LEU A 137 -7.27 -7.50 -21.58
N SER A 138 -6.86 -6.63 -22.50
CA SER A 138 -7.57 -6.44 -23.78
C SER A 138 -7.21 -7.49 -24.84
N LYS A 139 -5.98 -8.02 -24.82
CA LYS A 139 -5.52 -9.00 -25.83
C LYS A 139 -5.84 -10.45 -25.50
N TYR A 140 -5.89 -10.81 -24.22
CA TYR A 140 -6.00 -12.21 -23.81
C TYR A 140 -7.42 -12.59 -23.42
N GLU A 141 -7.78 -13.84 -23.72
CA GLU A 141 -9.06 -14.42 -23.30
C GLU A 141 -9.18 -14.42 -21.76
N LYS A 142 -10.35 -14.02 -21.24
CA LYS A 142 -10.63 -13.97 -19.79
C LYS A 142 -10.26 -15.27 -19.06
N ARG A 143 -10.46 -16.43 -19.70
CA ARG A 143 -10.10 -17.75 -19.13
C ARG A 143 -8.60 -17.89 -18.91
N LYS A 144 -7.77 -17.43 -19.86
CA LYS A 144 -6.29 -17.46 -19.73
C LYS A 144 -5.82 -16.51 -18.63
N CYS A 145 -6.36 -15.30 -18.59
CA CYS A 145 -6.06 -14.33 -17.52
C CYS A 145 -6.44 -14.89 -16.14
N ARG A 146 -7.63 -15.49 -16.00
CA ARG A 146 -8.06 -16.12 -14.74
C ARG A 146 -7.14 -17.26 -14.33
N ASN A 147 -6.79 -18.16 -15.25
CA ASN A 147 -5.90 -19.28 -14.96
C ASN A 147 -4.51 -18.78 -14.54
N MET A 148 -3.99 -17.72 -15.18
CA MET A 148 -2.73 -17.09 -14.80
C MET A 148 -2.80 -16.46 -13.40
N ILE A 149 -3.89 -15.77 -13.05
CA ILE A 149 -4.11 -15.23 -11.71
C ILE A 149 -4.16 -16.36 -10.67
N ILE A 150 -4.90 -17.45 -10.93
CA ILE A 150 -4.96 -18.60 -10.02
C ILE A 150 -3.57 -19.21 -9.84
N PHE A 151 -2.83 -19.40 -10.93
CA PHE A 151 -1.46 -19.93 -10.89
C PHE A 151 -0.53 -19.04 -10.08
N LEU A 152 -0.51 -17.73 -10.33
CA LEU A 152 0.32 -16.78 -9.59
C LEU A 152 -0.07 -16.71 -8.11
N SER A 153 -1.37 -16.69 -7.81
CA SER A 153 -1.86 -16.74 -6.43
C SER A 153 -1.43 -18.02 -5.73
N ALA A 154 -1.54 -19.18 -6.38
CA ALA A 154 -1.07 -20.44 -5.81
C ALA A 154 0.45 -20.43 -5.58
N LEU A 155 1.21 -19.92 -6.56
CA LEU A 155 2.67 -19.85 -6.51
C LEU A 155 3.18 -18.92 -5.39
N PHE A 156 2.53 -17.78 -5.15
CA PHE A 156 2.98 -16.82 -4.14
C PHE A 156 2.36 -17.02 -2.76
N VAL A 157 1.11 -17.50 -2.68
CA VAL A 157 0.40 -17.66 -1.40
C VAL A 157 0.73 -18.99 -0.75
N LEU A 158 0.66 -20.11 -1.47
CA LEU A 158 0.80 -21.44 -0.85
C LEU A 158 2.17 -21.64 -0.18
N PRO A 159 3.31 -21.31 -0.80
CA PRO A 159 4.60 -21.45 -0.13
C PRO A 159 4.69 -20.57 1.12
N MET A 160 4.18 -19.34 1.07
CA MET A 160 4.18 -18.43 2.22
C MET A 160 3.26 -18.90 3.35
N THR A 161 2.18 -19.63 3.03
CA THR A 161 1.25 -20.16 4.02
C THR A 161 1.75 -21.45 4.67
N PHE A 162 2.37 -22.36 3.90
CA PHE A 162 2.68 -23.71 4.37
C PHE A 162 4.16 -23.96 4.67
N LEU A 163 5.09 -23.18 4.11
CA LEU A 163 6.50 -23.33 4.46
C LEU A 163 6.77 -22.60 5.78
N PRO A 164 7.22 -23.30 6.83
CA PRO A 164 7.59 -22.64 8.08
C PRO A 164 8.66 -21.60 7.79
N ARG A 165 8.43 -20.38 8.29
CA ARG A 165 9.30 -19.22 8.11
C ARG A 165 10.72 -19.57 8.53
N VAL A 166 11.60 -19.85 7.57
CA VAL A 166 13.04 -19.99 7.84
C VAL A 166 13.49 -18.63 8.34
N ARG A 167 13.75 -18.56 9.65
CA ARG A 167 14.09 -17.34 10.39
C ARG A 167 15.27 -16.62 9.71
N GLY A 168 15.13 -15.31 9.45
CA GLY A 168 16.26 -14.44 9.12
C GLY A 168 15.96 -13.22 8.23
N GLY A 169 14.87 -13.22 7.46
CA GLY A 169 14.55 -12.10 6.58
C GLY A 169 13.66 -11.06 7.24
N ILE A 170 14.24 -9.92 7.65
CA ILE A 170 13.49 -8.66 7.78
C ILE A 170 12.98 -8.34 6.38
N LEU A 171 11.67 -8.36 6.18
CA LEU A 171 11.03 -7.75 5.02
C LEU A 171 9.58 -7.41 5.37
N PHE A 172 9.31 -6.11 5.19
CA PHE A 172 8.10 -5.31 5.48
C PHE A 172 7.91 -4.89 6.94
#